data_AF-A0A0S7WEA4-F1
#
_entry.id   AF-A0A0S7WEA4-F1
#
_cell.length_a   1.000
_cell.length_b   1.000
_cell.length_c   1.000
_cell.angle_alpha   90.00
_cell.angle_beta   90.00
_cell.angle_gamma   90.00
#
_symmetry.space_group_name_H-M   'P 1'
#
loop_
_entity.id
_entity.type
_entity.pdbx_description
1 polymer ?
#
loop_
_entity_poly.entity_id
_entity_poly.type
_entity_poly.pdbx_seq_one_letter_code
_entity_poly.pdbx_strand_id
1 'polypeptide(L)'
;MNRVFQKKLIDKLTEMVRCSEVMSCILKEQQSALKTDDPDNLLRAINDMDECRCQLLDLDKSLSELKASSKFSEQVMKIPEVKDLLDRADSLQAENTMLMLSNRDLIDSQIESAPQDIKDLLWSAEGFTGDEEEIV
;
A
#
# COMPACT_ATOMS: atom_id res chain seq x y z
N MET A 1 -21.29 7.59 26.42
CA MET A 1 -20.11 7.26 25.58
C MET A 1 -18.84 7.34 26.41
N ASN A 2 -17.95 6.34 26.33
CA ASN A 2 -16.73 6.29 27.14
C ASN A 2 -15.62 7.14 26.50
N ARG A 3 -15.18 8.23 27.17
CA ARG A 3 -14.11 9.13 26.68
C ARG A 3 -12.80 8.41 26.38
N VAL A 4 -12.47 7.35 27.11
CA VAL A 4 -11.26 6.55 26.90
C VAL A 4 -11.31 5.80 25.58
N PHE A 5 -12.49 5.29 25.21
CA PHE A 5 -12.68 4.60 23.93
C PHE A 5 -12.55 5.57 22.75
N GLN A 6 -13.20 6.75 22.84
CA GLN A 6 -13.13 7.78 21.81
C GLN A 6 -11.69 8.24 21.57
N LYS A 7 -10.94 8.51 22.65
CA LYS A 7 -9.53 8.89 22.55
C LYS A 7 -8.70 7.81 21.84
N LYS A 8 -8.82 6.55 22.25
CA LYS A 8 -8.09 5.43 21.61
C LYS A 8 -8.41 5.29 20.12
N LEU A 9 -9.67 5.48 19.75
CA LEU A 9 -10.08 5.43 18.35
C LEU A 9 -9.46 6.58 17.55
N ILE A 10 -9.53 7.82 18.06
CA ILE A 10 -8.93 8.99 17.41
C ILE A 10 -7.41 8.81 17.28
N ASP A 11 -6.74 8.35 18.34
CA ASP A 11 -5.30 8.10 18.33
C ASP A 11 -4.93 7.09 17.22
N LYS A 12 -5.70 5.99 17.10
CA LYS A 12 -5.45 4.95 16.09
C LYS A 12 -5.77 5.39 14.66
N LEU A 13 -6.84 6.15 14.46
CA LEU A 13 -7.17 6.72 13.16
C LEU A 13 -6.11 7.76 12.73
N THR A 14 -5.63 8.57 13.67
CA THR A 14 -4.53 9.52 13.42
C THR A 14 -3.25 8.81 13.01
N GLU A 15 -2.92 7.71 13.69
CA GLU A 15 -1.77 6.86 13.36
C GLU A 15 -1.91 6.25 11.95
N MET A 16 -3.10 5.78 11.59
CA MET A 16 -3.41 5.24 10.26
C MET A 16 -3.29 6.29 9.16
N VAL A 17 -3.78 7.52 9.39
CA VAL A 17 -3.63 8.64 8.45
C VAL A 17 -2.15 8.95 8.24
N ARG A 18 -1.37 9.10 9.32
CA ARG A 18 0.07 9.38 9.21
C ARG A 18 0.83 8.29 8.47
N CYS A 19 0.56 7.03 8.80
CA CYS A 19 1.19 5.89 8.13
C CYS A 19 0.82 5.85 6.64
N SER A 20 -0.44 6.17 6.30
CA SER A 20 -0.89 6.26 4.92
C SER A 20 -0.24 7.41 4.14
N GLU A 21 0.04 8.54 4.78
CA GLU A 21 0.80 9.66 4.18
C GLU A 21 2.27 9.28 3.94
N VAL A 22 2.89 8.55 4.87
CA VAL A 22 4.25 8.01 4.69
C VAL A 22 4.28 7.04 3.50
N MET A 23 3.30 6.14 3.39
CA MET A 23 3.15 5.26 2.24
C MET A 23 3.03 6.05 0.92
N SER A 24 2.26 7.14 0.90
CA SER A 24 2.16 8.01 -0.29
C SER A 24 3.51 8.61 -0.70
N CYS A 25 4.33 9.03 0.27
CA CYS A 25 5.67 9.54 0.01
C CYS A 25 6.58 8.45 -0.56
N ILE A 26 6.60 7.26 0.06
CA ILE A 26 7.41 6.12 -0.40
C ILE A 26 7.03 5.72 -1.82
N LEU A 27 5.74 5.66 -2.14
CA LEU A 27 5.27 5.32 -3.49
C LEU A 27 5.67 6.38 -4.53
N LYS A 28 5.70 7.66 -4.16
CA LYS A 28 6.18 8.74 -5.03
C LYS A 28 7.70 8.68 -5.22
N GLU A 29 8.45 8.34 -4.17
CA GLU A 29 9.90 8.12 -4.25
C GLU A 29 10.22 6.92 -5.16
N GLN A 30 9.49 5.81 -5.00
CA GLN A 30 9.58 4.65 -5.88
C GLN A 30 9.30 5.04 -7.34
N GLN A 31 8.24 5.82 -7.58
CA GLN A 31 7.92 6.30 -8.92
C GLN A 31 9.04 7.15 -9.52
N SER A 32 9.64 8.05 -8.72
CA SER A 32 10.76 8.87 -9.16
C SER A 32 11.98 8.02 -9.47
N ALA A 33 12.33 7.08 -8.59
CA ALA A 33 13.48 6.20 -8.76
C ALA A 33 13.34 5.33 -10.02
N LEU A 34 12.14 4.82 -10.31
CA LEU A 34 11.84 4.13 -11.56
C LEU A 34 12.05 5.05 -12.77
N LYS A 35 11.57 6.29 -12.74
CA LYS A 35 11.72 7.22 -13.88
C LYS A 35 13.15 7.69 -14.12
N THR A 36 14.01 7.67 -13.10
CA THR A 36 15.40 8.13 -13.20
C THR A 36 16.42 7.00 -13.20
N ASP A 37 15.99 5.74 -13.30
CA ASP A 37 16.84 4.55 -13.23
C ASP A 37 17.79 4.56 -12.02
N ASP A 38 17.25 4.87 -10.84
CA ASP A 38 18.00 4.95 -9.58
C ASP A 38 17.75 3.71 -8.70
N PRO A 39 18.58 2.65 -8.82
CA PRO A 39 18.34 1.38 -8.14
C PRO A 39 18.52 1.47 -6.62
N ASP A 40 19.38 2.37 -6.12
CA ASP A 40 19.63 2.52 -4.68
C ASP A 40 18.43 3.16 -3.99
N ASN A 41 17.85 4.20 -4.59
CA ASN A 41 16.62 4.81 -4.09
C ASN A 41 15.43 3.86 -4.26
N LEU A 42 15.37 3.08 -5.35
CA LEU A 42 14.32 2.08 -5.54
C LEU A 42 14.36 1.00 -4.45
N LEU A 43 15.53 0.46 -4.14
CA LEU A 43 15.70 -0.55 -3.08
C LEU A 43 15.32 0.00 -1.71
N ARG A 44 15.69 1.25 -1.41
CA ARG A 44 15.30 1.92 -0.17
C ARG A 44 13.79 2.06 -0.06
N ALA A 45 13.14 2.59 -1.12
CA ALA A 45 11.70 2.76 -1.15
C ALA A 45 10.96 1.42 -0.98
N ILE A 46 11.47 0.32 -1.56
CA ILE A 46 10.88 -1.02 -1.38
C ILE A 46 10.97 -1.49 0.08
N ASN A 47 12.12 -1.30 0.73
CA ASN A 47 12.30 -1.68 2.14
C ASN A 47 11.39 -0.86 3.06
N ASP A 48 11.34 0.46 2.85
CA ASP A 48 10.50 1.37 3.64
C ASP A 48 9.00 1.05 3.44
N MET A 49 8.61 0.63 2.23
CA MET A 49 7.26 0.20 1.92
C MET A 49 6.84 -1.04 2.72
N ASP A 50 7.73 -2.02 2.91
CA ASP A 50 7.40 -3.23 3.67
C ASP A 50 7.17 -2.93 5.16
N GLU A 51 8.01 -2.07 5.75
CA GLU A 51 7.83 -1.61 7.13
C GLU A 51 6.50 -0.86 7.29
N CYS A 52 6.22 0.08 6.40
CA CYS A 52 4.99 0.87 6.42
C CYS A 52 3.74 -0.02 6.21
N ARG A 53 3.82 -1.02 5.33
CA ARG A 53 2.76 -2.01 5.10
C ARG A 53 2.45 -2.81 6.37
N CYS A 54 3.46 -3.29 7.08
CA CYS A 54 3.27 -4.02 8.32
C CYS A 54 2.53 -3.17 9.37
N GLN A 55 2.93 -1.90 9.51
CA GLN A 55 2.27 -0.97 10.44
C GLN A 55 0.80 -0.73 10.06
N LEU A 56 0.48 -0.54 8.77
CA LEU A 56 -0.90 -0.38 8.31
C LEU A 56 -1.77 -1.61 8.60
N LEU A 57 -1.23 -2.82 8.42
CA LEU A 57 -1.96 -4.06 8.73
C LEU A 57 -2.27 -4.19 10.23
N ASP A 58 -1.33 -3.83 11.10
CA ASP A 58 -1.54 -3.85 12.55
C ASP A 58 -2.58 -2.80 12.99
N LEU A 59 -2.59 -1.63 12.34
CA LEU A 59 -3.56 -0.57 12.58
C LEU A 59 -4.96 -0.96 12.10
N ASP A 60 -5.08 -1.55 10.90
CA ASP A 60 -6.35 -2.02 10.37
C ASP A 60 -6.96 -3.12 11.26
N LYS A 61 -6.13 -4.06 11.73
CA LYS A 61 -6.56 -5.07 12.70
C LYS A 61 -7.04 -4.42 14.00
N SER A 62 -6.27 -3.49 14.56
CA SER A 62 -6.62 -2.78 15.80
C SER A 62 -7.94 -2.00 15.65
N LEU A 63 -8.16 -1.36 14.50
CA LEU A 63 -9.39 -0.62 14.21
C LEU A 63 -10.57 -1.56 13.99
N SER A 64 -10.36 -2.70 13.33
CA SER A 64 -11.38 -3.73 13.16
C SER A 64 -11.85 -4.30 14.50
N GLU A 65 -10.94 -4.57 15.43
CA GLU A 65 -11.26 -4.99 16.80
C GLU A 65 -12.04 -3.90 17.57
N LEU A 66 -11.64 -2.63 17.42
CA LEU A 66 -12.35 -1.50 18.02
C LEU A 66 -13.77 -1.36 17.44
N LYS A 67 -13.93 -1.50 16.11
CA LYS A 67 -15.21 -1.46 15.39
C LYS A 67 -16.14 -2.61 15.78
N ALA A 68 -15.60 -3.80 16.00
CA ALA A 68 -16.38 -4.97 16.41
C ALA A 68 -16.79 -4.95 17.90
N SER A 69 -16.16 -4.09 18.72
CA SER A 69 -16.50 -3.98 20.13
C SER A 69 -17.90 -3.39 20.34
N SER A 70 -18.59 -3.81 21.42
CA SER A 70 -19.90 -3.27 21.82
C SER A 70 -19.91 -1.78 22.15
N LYS A 71 -18.73 -1.13 22.13
CA LYS A 71 -18.54 0.30 22.39
C LYS A 71 -18.52 1.14 21.11
N PHE A 72 -18.32 0.52 19.95
CA PHE A 72 -18.42 1.20 18.66
C PHE A 72 -19.90 1.33 18.30
N SER A 73 -20.45 2.53 18.48
CA SER A 73 -21.84 2.83 18.14
C SER A 73 -21.92 3.78 16.97
N GLU A 74 -23.06 3.83 16.27
CA GLU A 74 -23.31 4.80 15.19
C GLU A 74 -23.14 6.27 15.63
N GLN A 75 -23.19 6.55 16.94
CA GLN A 75 -22.90 7.88 17.47
C GLN A 75 -21.42 8.25 17.37
N VAL A 76 -20.50 7.27 17.29
CA VAL A 76 -19.06 7.50 17.13
C VAL A 76 -18.77 8.12 15.77
N MET A 77 -19.48 7.66 14.73
CA MET A 77 -19.44 8.22 13.38
C MET A 77 -19.99 9.64 13.29
N LYS A 78 -20.72 10.11 14.32
CA LYS A 78 -21.23 11.49 14.41
C LYS A 78 -20.24 12.44 15.08
N ILE A 79 -19.10 11.95 15.56
CA ILE A 79 -18.00 12.79 16.06
C ILE A 79 -17.27 13.35 14.84
N PRO A 80 -17.24 14.68 14.64
CA PRO A 80 -16.65 15.29 13.44
C PRO A 80 -15.21 14.84 13.19
N GLU A 81 -14.36 14.86 14.22
CA GLU A 81 -12.95 14.46 14.12
C GLU A 81 -12.77 13.00 13.68
N VAL A 82 -13.60 12.08 14.17
CA VAL A 82 -13.55 10.66 13.74
C VAL A 82 -13.93 10.54 12.27
N LYS A 83 -14.97 11.27 11.84
CA LYS A 83 -15.40 11.28 10.46
C LYS A 83 -14.32 11.85 9.54
N ASP A 84 -13.74 13.00 9.89
CA ASP A 84 -12.69 13.65 9.10
C ASP A 84 -11.46 12.75 8.94
N LEU A 85 -11.07 12.03 10.00
CA LEU A 85 -9.97 11.08 9.94
C LEU A 85 -10.27 9.85 9.07
N LEU A 86 -11.50 9.34 9.10
CA LEU A 86 -11.93 8.24 8.23
C LEU A 86 -11.96 8.68 6.76
N ASP A 87 -12.60 9.82 6.47
CA ASP A 87 -12.66 10.38 5.12
C ASP A 87 -11.24 10.65 4.57
N ARG A 88 -10.33 11.13 5.42
CA ARG A 88 -8.91 11.33 5.06
C ARG A 88 -8.19 10.01 4.80
N ALA A 89 -8.39 8.99 5.63
CA ALA A 89 -7.78 7.68 5.44
C ALA A 89 -8.27 7.01 4.15
N ASP A 90 -9.57 7.07 3.88
CA ASP A 90 -10.16 6.54 2.64
C ASP A 90 -9.59 7.25 1.40
N SER A 91 -9.42 8.58 1.47
CA SER A 91 -8.79 9.37 0.41
C SER A 91 -7.33 8.97 0.18
N LEU A 92 -6.55 8.76 1.24
CA LEU A 92 -5.15 8.36 1.14
C LEU A 92 -5.01 6.92 0.63
N GLN A 93 -5.91 6.02 1.03
CA GLN A 93 -5.96 4.67 0.51
C GLN A 93 -6.21 4.66 -1.01
N ALA A 94 -7.13 5.49 -1.48
CA ALA A 94 -7.38 5.65 -2.91
C ALA A 94 -6.15 6.21 -3.66
N GLU A 95 -5.49 7.25 -3.12
CA GLU A 95 -4.25 7.81 -3.68
C GLU A 95 -3.14 6.75 -3.74
N ASN A 96 -2.88 6.05 -2.64
CA ASN A 96 -1.86 5.01 -2.55
C ASN A 96 -2.14 3.86 -3.53
N THR A 97 -3.40 3.48 -3.71
CA THR A 97 -3.79 2.46 -4.69
C THR A 97 -3.47 2.90 -6.10
N MET A 98 -3.80 4.15 -6.47
CA MET A 98 -3.47 4.69 -7.79
C MET A 98 -1.95 4.76 -8.02
N LEU A 99 -1.18 5.17 -7.01
CA LEU A 99 0.28 5.21 -7.09
C LEU A 99 0.89 3.81 -7.26
N MET A 100 0.42 2.82 -6.49
CA MET A 100 0.86 1.42 -6.64
C MET A 100 0.61 0.88 -8.05
N LEU A 101 -0.58 1.13 -8.60
CA LEU A 101 -0.92 0.73 -9.97
C LEU A 101 0.00 1.43 -10.98
N SER A 102 0.21 2.73 -10.83
CA SER A 102 1.12 3.47 -11.73
C SER A 102 2.57 3.00 -11.63
N ASN A 103 3.06 2.64 -10.45
CA ASN A 103 4.42 2.11 -10.27
C ASN A 103 4.55 0.73 -10.92
N ARG A 104 3.51 -0.10 -10.82
CA ARG A 104 3.45 -1.38 -11.52
C ARG A 104 3.52 -1.19 -13.03
N ASP A 105 2.72 -0.29 -13.60
CA ASP A 105 2.74 -0.03 -15.04
C ASP A 105 4.13 0.44 -15.53
N LEU A 106 4.84 1.22 -14.70
CA LEU A 106 6.22 1.64 -14.99
C LEU A 106 7.19 0.46 -14.98
N ILE A 107 7.08 -0.43 -13.99
CA ILE A 107 7.90 -1.65 -13.91
C ILE A 107 7.63 -2.54 -15.12
N ASP A 108 6.36 -2.78 -15.46
CA ASP A 108 5.95 -3.59 -16.60
C ASP A 108 6.54 -3.01 -17.90
N SER A 109 6.46 -1.68 -18.08
CA SER A 109 7.08 -0.99 -19.23
C SER A 109 8.60 -1.14 -19.27
N GLN A 110 9.29 -1.09 -18.13
CA GLN A 110 10.74 -1.28 -18.07
C GLN A 110 11.13 -2.71 -18.44
N ILE A 111 10.39 -3.71 -17.95
CA ILE A 111 10.58 -5.13 -18.29
C ILE A 111 10.34 -5.34 -19.80
N GLU A 112 9.29 -4.77 -20.37
CA GLU A 112 9.02 -4.84 -21.81
C GLU A 112 10.11 -4.18 -22.66
N SER A 113 10.80 -3.17 -22.13
CA SER A 113 11.93 -2.52 -22.82
C SER A 113 13.27 -3.24 -22.64
N ALA A 114 13.36 -4.22 -21.74
CA ALA A 114 14.59 -4.90 -21.42
C ALA A 114 15.15 -5.72 -22.61
N PRO A 115 16.49 -5.88 -22.70
CA PRO A 115 17.13 -6.82 -23.62
C PRO A 115 16.56 -8.24 -23.54
N GLN A 116 16.51 -8.95 -24.67
CA GLN A 116 15.87 -10.27 -24.75
C GLN A 116 16.51 -11.31 -23.83
N ASP A 117 17.83 -11.25 -23.66
CA ASP A 117 18.58 -12.10 -22.73
C ASP A 117 18.16 -11.91 -21.26
N ILE A 118 17.74 -10.70 -20.88
CA ILE A 118 17.19 -10.41 -19.54
C ILE A 118 15.74 -10.90 -19.45
N LYS A 119 14.93 -10.70 -20.49
CA LYS A 119 13.55 -11.21 -20.54
C LYS A 119 13.50 -12.73 -20.45
N ASP A 120 14.38 -13.41 -21.18
CA ASP A 120 14.51 -14.86 -21.17
C ASP A 120 14.88 -15.36 -19.76
N LEU A 121 15.73 -14.65 -19.02
CA LEU A 121 16.05 -14.94 -17.61
C LEU A 121 14.84 -14.75 -16.68
N LEU A 122 14.07 -13.68 -16.86
CA LEU A 122 12.88 -13.40 -16.04
C LEU A 122 11.76 -14.43 -16.30
N TRP A 123 11.53 -14.81 -17.56
CA TRP A 123 10.50 -15.77 -17.95
C TRP A 123 10.91 -17.23 -17.81
N SER A 124 12.21 -17.54 -17.68
CA SER A 124 12.67 -18.90 -17.33
C SER A 124 12.72 -19.13 -15.81
N ALA A 125 12.72 -18.07 -15.00
CA ALA A 125 12.65 -18.14 -13.54
C ALA A 125 11.23 -18.44 -13.04
N GLU A 126 10.20 -17.99 -13.76
CA GLU A 126 8.86 -18.53 -13.61
C GLU A 126 8.75 -19.76 -14.52
N GLY A 127 8.39 -20.92 -13.98
CA GLY A 127 8.19 -22.15 -14.78
C GLY A 127 7.00 -22.04 -15.73
N PHE A 128 7.10 -21.21 -16.76
CA PHE A 128 6.15 -21.09 -17.83
C PHE A 128 6.30 -22.32 -18.73
N THR A 129 5.58 -23.39 -18.39
CA THR A 129 5.27 -24.42 -19.38
C THR A 129 4.35 -23.78 -20.41
N GLY A 130 4.96 -23.10 -21.38
CA GLY A 130 4.32 -22.86 -22.65
C GLY A 130 4.03 -24.23 -23.25
N ASP A 131 2.76 -24.61 -23.23
CA ASP A 131 2.24 -25.67 -24.09
C ASP A 131 2.61 -25.32 -25.54
N GLU A 132 3.69 -25.90 -26.04
CA GLU A 132 3.82 -26.21 -27.45
C GLU A 132 3.61 -27.73 -27.57
N GLU A 133 2.34 -28.08 -27.81
CA GLU A 133 2.00 -29.34 -28.47
C GLU A 133 2.79 -29.43 -29.78
N GLU A 134 3.74 -30.36 -29.84
CA GLU A 134 4.08 -31.02 -31.09
C GLU A 134 4.38 -32.49 -30.79
N ILE A 135 3.31 -33.31 -30.79
CA ILE A 135 3.43 -34.76 -30.90
C ILE A 135 3.17 -35.10 -32.37
N VAL A 136 4.22 -35.53 -33.06
CA VAL A 136 4.17 -36.24 -34.35
C VAL A 136 3.70 -37.67 -34.13
#